data_AF-A0A1D1YA26-F1
#
_entry.id   AF-A0A1D1YA26-F1
#
_cell.length_a   1.000
_cell.length_b   1.000
_cell.length_c   1.000
_cell.angle_alpha   90.00
_cell.angle_beta   90.00
_cell.angle_gamma   90.00
#
_symmetry.space_group_name_H-M   'P 1'
#
loop_
_entity.id
_entity.type
_entity.pdbx_description
1 polymer ?
#
loop_
_entity_poly.entity_id
_entity_poly.type
_entity_poly.pdbx_seq_one_letter_code
_entity_poly.pdbx_strand_id
1 'polypeptide(L)'
;LLDPEQNANFLDHYLDVPIDLSKVLFLCTANVTEMIPNPLLDRMEIIALAGYITDEKMHIARDYLEKTTREACGIKPEQVEVTDAALLSLIENYCREAGVRNLQKHIEKIYRKIALK
;
A
#
# COMPACT_ATOMS: atom_id res chain seq x y z
N LEU A 1 -17.84 -17.89 -2.49
CA LEU A 1 -16.37 -17.74 -2.61
C LEU A 1 -15.67 -17.53 -1.27
N LEU A 2 -16.19 -16.69 -0.38
CA LEU A 2 -15.60 -16.48 0.95
C LEU A 2 -16.23 -17.39 2.02
N ASP A 3 -16.86 -18.48 1.58
CA ASP A 3 -17.50 -19.43 2.47
C ASP A 3 -16.60 -20.66 2.59
N PRO A 4 -15.91 -20.88 3.72
CA PRO A 4 -15.07 -22.06 3.88
C PRO A 4 -15.81 -23.37 3.58
N GLU A 5 -17.12 -23.43 3.88
CA GLU A 5 -17.95 -24.63 3.66
C GLU A 5 -18.24 -24.89 2.18
N GLN A 6 -18.25 -23.85 1.33
CA GLN A 6 -18.52 -23.99 -0.11
C GLN A 6 -17.24 -24.00 -0.96
N ASN A 7 -16.10 -23.64 -0.38
CA ASN A 7 -14.85 -23.47 -1.12
C ASN A 7 -14.30 -24.77 -1.71
N ALA A 8 -14.60 -25.93 -1.13
CA ALA A 8 -14.12 -27.21 -1.64
C ALA A 8 -14.74 -27.62 -3.00
N ASN A 9 -15.91 -27.08 -3.33
CA ASN A 9 -16.67 -27.43 -4.54
C ASN A 9 -17.18 -26.18 -5.26
N PHE A 10 -16.35 -25.14 -5.35
CA PHE A 10 -16.74 -23.91 -6.04
C PHE A 10 -17.02 -24.22 -7.52
N LEU A 11 -18.25 -23.92 -7.98
CA LEU A 11 -18.66 -24.14 -9.35
C LEU A 11 -18.57 -22.83 -10.12
N ASP A 12 -17.67 -22.80 -11.11
CA ASP A 12 -17.60 -21.70 -12.05
C ASP A 12 -18.51 -21.98 -13.26
N HIS A 13 -19.33 -20.99 -13.64
CA HIS A 13 -20.32 -21.14 -14.71
C HIS A 13 -19.74 -21.23 -16.13
N TYR A 14 -18.46 -20.93 -16.31
CA TYR A 14 -17.80 -21.07 -17.60
C TYR A 14 -17.13 -22.45 -17.72
N LEU A 15 -16.52 -22.92 -16.63
CA LEU A 15 -15.79 -24.18 -16.60
C LEU A 15 -16.68 -25.40 -16.32
N ASP A 16 -17.83 -25.22 -15.65
CA ASP A 16 -18.80 -26.27 -15.27
C ASP A 16 -18.16 -27.49 -14.56
N VAL A 17 -17.00 -27.29 -13.94
CA VAL A 17 -16.30 -28.28 -13.12
C VAL A 17 -16.07 -27.71 -11.72
N PRO A 18 -16.21 -28.52 -10.66
CA PRO A 18 -15.93 -28.07 -9.29
C PRO A 18 -14.43 -27.81 -9.12
N ILE A 19 -14.12 -26.66 -8.51
CA ILE A 19 -12.76 -26.23 -8.19
C ILE A 19 -12.62 -26.16 -6.67
N ASP A 20 -11.55 -26.75 -6.15
CA ASP A 20 -11.21 -26.68 -4.73
C ASP A 20 -10.40 -25.42 -4.43
N LEU A 21 -11.01 -24.50 -3.67
CA LEU A 21 -10.43 -23.25 -3.17
C LEU A 21 -10.12 -23.32 -1.67
N SER A 22 -10.23 -24.48 -1.02
CA SER A 22 -10.05 -24.64 0.43
C SER A 22 -8.65 -24.24 0.93
N LYS A 23 -7.64 -24.29 0.06
CA LYS A 23 -6.24 -23.92 0.36
C LYS A 23 -5.84 -22.53 -0.15
N VAL A 24 -6.80 -21.72 -0.59
CA VAL A 24 -6.56 -20.36 -1.07
C VAL A 24 -6.66 -19.37 0.09
N LEU A 25 -5.64 -18.54 0.26
CA LEU A 25 -5.69 -17.41 1.18
C LEU A 25 -6.39 -16.23 0.51
N PHE A 26 -7.54 -15.83 1.07
CA PHE A 26 -8.27 -14.64 0.62
C PHE A 26 -7.82 -13.42 1.42
N LEU A 27 -7.37 -12.38 0.73
CA LEU A 27 -7.04 -11.08 1.31
C LEU A 27 -7.94 -10.02 0.67
N CYS A 28 -8.71 -9.33 1.49
CA CYS A 28 -9.60 -8.26 1.06
C CYS A 28 -9.17 -6.93 1.69
N THR A 29 -9.26 -5.84 0.92
CA THR A 29 -8.96 -4.49 1.41
C THR A 29 -10.21 -3.63 1.33
N ALA A 30 -10.49 -2.85 2.37
CA ALA A 30 -11.57 -1.88 2.39
C ALA A 30 -11.15 -0.61 3.11
N ASN A 31 -11.61 0.54 2.60
CA ASN A 31 -11.40 1.84 3.28
C ASN A 31 -12.45 2.11 4.35
N VAL A 32 -13.65 1.56 4.17
CA VAL A 32 -14.84 1.79 5.02
C VAL A 32 -15.52 0.44 5.17
N THR A 33 -15.41 -0.17 6.35
CA THR A 33 -15.93 -1.53 6.62
C THR A 33 -17.45 -1.56 6.68
N GLU A 34 -18.08 -0.43 7.04
CA GLU A 34 -19.53 -0.28 7.16
C GLU A 34 -20.26 -0.40 5.82
N MET A 35 -19.55 -0.22 4.70
CA MET A 35 -20.09 -0.39 3.35
C MET A 35 -20.09 -1.86 2.89
N ILE A 36 -19.46 -2.76 3.65
CA ILE A 36 -19.38 -4.18 3.29
C ILE A 36 -20.63 -4.89 3.82
N PRO A 37 -21.32 -5.71 3.02
CA PRO A 37 -22.46 -6.49 3.49
C PRO A 37 -22.10 -7.38 4.68
N ASN A 38 -22.92 -7.37 5.73
CA ASN A 38 -22.74 -8.20 6.93
C ASN A 38 -22.45 -9.69 6.63
N PRO A 39 -23.13 -10.35 5.68
CA PRO A 39 -22.84 -11.76 5.38
C PRO A 39 -21.40 -12.03 4.92
N LEU A 40 -20.72 -11.04 4.35
CA LEU A 40 -19.32 -11.14 3.97
C LEU A 40 -18.40 -10.80 5.16
N LEU A 41 -18.75 -9.77 5.93
CA LEU A 41 -18.00 -9.37 7.14
C LEU A 41 -17.95 -10.50 8.16
N ASP A 42 -19.05 -11.21 8.38
CA ASP A 42 -19.14 -12.32 9.34
C ASP A 42 -18.22 -13.50 8.99
N ARG A 43 -17.69 -13.53 7.76
CA ARG A 43 -16.81 -14.57 7.22
C ARG A 43 -15.36 -14.10 7.06
N MET A 44 -15.06 -12.88 7.49
CA MET A 44 -13.74 -12.26 7.40
C MET A 44 -13.19 -11.96 8.79
N GLU A 45 -11.88 -12.08 8.94
CA GLU A 45 -11.16 -11.47 10.06
C GLU A 45 -10.81 -10.02 9.69
N ILE A 46 -11.25 -9.06 10.51
CA ILE A 46 -11.01 -7.64 10.26
C ILE A 46 -9.73 -7.21 10.97
N ILE A 47 -8.73 -6.79 10.19
CA ILE A 47 -7.51 -6.17 10.69
C ILE A 47 -7.55 -4.69 10.37
N ALA A 48 -7.74 -3.85 11.39
CA ALA A 48 -7.77 -2.40 11.24
C ALA A 48 -6.35 -1.84 11.13
N LEU A 49 -6.06 -1.14 10.03
CA LEU A 49 -4.80 -0.46 9.80
C LEU A 49 -4.97 1.04 10.07
N ALA A 50 -4.28 1.54 11.10
CA ALA A 50 -4.26 2.97 11.41
C ALA A 50 -3.39 3.74 10.42
N GLY A 51 -3.62 5.05 10.35
CA GLY A 51 -2.71 5.97 9.66
C GLY A 51 -1.38 6.11 10.40
N TYR A 52 -0.39 6.68 9.71
CA TYR A 52 0.95 6.85 10.26
C TYR A 52 1.12 8.20 10.95
N ILE A 53 1.82 8.21 12.08
CA ILE A 53 2.31 9.44 12.71
C ILE A 53 3.52 10.00 11.92
N THR A 54 3.88 11.27 12.18
CA THR A 54 4.99 11.94 11.47
C THR A 54 6.29 11.14 11.55
N ASP A 55 6.65 10.61 12.72
CA ASP A 55 7.87 9.83 12.92
C ASP A 55 7.85 8.51 12.12
N GLU A 56 6.71 7.81 12.10
CA GLU A 56 6.52 6.62 11.28
C GLU A 56 6.67 6.94 9.79
N LYS A 57 6.08 8.05 9.33
CA LYS A 57 6.24 8.51 7.94
C LYS A 57 7.68 8.87 7.60
N MET A 58 8.42 9.46 8.54
CA MET A 58 9.85 9.74 8.37
C MET A 58 10.64 8.45 8.17
N HIS A 59 10.41 7.44 9.01
CA HIS A 59 11.04 6.12 8.86
C HIS A 59 10.66 5.44 7.54
N ILE A 60 9.36 5.42 7.19
CA ILE A 60 8.90 4.85 5.92
C ILE A 60 9.54 5.57 4.72
N ALA A 61 9.61 6.90 4.76
CA ALA A 61 10.20 7.70 3.71
C ALA A 61 11.69 7.39 3.53
N ARG A 62 12.45 7.35 4.63
CA ARG A 62 13.90 7.14 4.62
C ARG A 62 14.28 5.70 4.28
N ASP A 63 13.57 4.74 4.85
CA ASP A 63 13.95 3.33 4.74
C ASP A 63 13.43 2.66 3.47
N TYR A 64 12.33 3.15 2.92
CA TYR A 64 11.66 2.52 1.79
C TYR A 64 11.46 3.47 0.61
N LEU A 65 10.73 4.57 0.79
CA LEU A 65 10.26 5.38 -0.36
C LEU A 65 11.41 6.05 -1.10
N GLU A 66 12.36 6.66 -0.37
CA GLU A 66 13.53 7.31 -0.94
C GLU A 66 14.40 6.29 -1.69
N LYS A 67 14.77 5.18 -1.05
CA LYS A 67 15.61 4.13 -1.64
C LYS A 67 14.97 3.55 -2.91
N THR A 68 13.70 3.17 -2.83
CA THR A 68 12.95 2.60 -3.96
C THR A 68 12.84 3.59 -5.11
N THR A 69 12.56 4.87 -4.82
CA THR A 69 12.45 5.90 -5.86
C THR A 69 13.80 6.18 -6.51
N ARG A 70 14.87 6.27 -5.71
CA ARG A 70 16.24 6.51 -6.17
C ARG A 70 16.69 5.42 -7.12
N GLU A 71 16.46 4.16 -6.76
CA GLU A 71 16.75 2.99 -7.59
C GLU A 71 15.92 3.00 -8.87
N ALA A 72 14.61 3.24 -8.79
CA ALA A 72 13.74 3.31 -9.96
C ALA A 72 14.12 4.43 -10.94
N CYS A 73 14.67 5.54 -10.44
CA CYS A 73 15.15 6.65 -11.26
C CYS A 73 16.61 6.48 -11.73
N GLY A 74 17.30 5.42 -11.31
CA GLY A 74 18.70 5.17 -11.69
C GLY A 74 19.71 6.18 -11.11
N ILE A 75 19.36 6.86 -10.00
CA ILE A 75 20.21 7.88 -9.39
C ILE A 75 21.19 7.22 -8.41
N LYS A 76 22.49 7.49 -8.57
CA LYS A 76 23.51 7.00 -7.65
C LYS A 76 23.47 7.79 -6.33
N PRO A 77 23.84 7.18 -5.19
CA PRO A 77 23.82 7.84 -3.88
C PRO A 77 24.62 9.14 -3.83
N GLU A 78 25.67 9.26 -4.64
CA GLU A 78 26.55 10.44 -4.64
C GLU A 78 25.94 11.63 -5.41
N GLN A 79 24.89 11.41 -6.20
CA GLN A 79 24.28 12.44 -7.04
C GLN A 79 23.23 13.28 -6.29
N VAL A 80 22.65 12.74 -5.21
CA VAL A 80 21.56 13.38 -4.46
C VAL A 80 21.67 13.03 -2.99
N GLU A 81 21.68 14.07 -2.16
CA GLU A 81 21.52 13.95 -0.72
C GLU A 81 20.18 14.57 -0.30
N VAL A 82 19.34 13.78 0.35
CA VAL A 82 18.08 14.25 0.95
C VAL A 82 18.25 14.32 2.47
N THR A 83 18.14 15.50 3.04
CA THR A 83 18.28 15.71 4.50
C THR A 83 16.98 15.33 5.23
N ASP A 84 17.08 14.97 6.51
CA ASP A 84 15.89 14.67 7.33
C ASP A 84 14.96 15.87 7.42
N ALA A 85 15.53 17.08 7.55
CA ALA A 85 14.76 18.32 7.56
C ALA A 85 13.95 18.52 6.27
N ALA A 86 14.49 18.14 5.11
CA ALA A 86 13.77 18.22 3.84
C ALA A 86 12.59 17.24 3.79
N LEU A 87 12.78 15.99 4.25
CA LEU A 87 11.70 15.00 4.34
C LEU A 87 10.62 15.42 5.34
N LEU A 88 11.02 15.93 6.50
CA LEU A 88 10.11 16.41 7.54
C LEU A 88 9.26 17.57 7.01
N SER A 89 9.90 18.57 6.38
CA SER A 89 9.18 19.66 5.74
C SER A 89 8.22 19.16 4.64
N LEU A 90 8.58 18.10 3.92
CA LEU A 90 7.72 17.52 2.89
C LEU A 90 6.47 16.87 3.50
N ILE A 91 6.64 16.16 4.61
CA ILE A 91 5.54 15.53 5.35
C ILE A 91 4.60 16.59 5.92
N GLU A 92 5.13 17.58 6.65
CA GLU A 92 4.32 18.58 7.36
C GLU A 92 3.63 19.58 6.42
N ASN A 93 4.35 20.07 5.41
CA ASN A 93 3.87 21.18 4.59
C ASN A 93 3.15 20.73 3.31
N TYR A 94 3.45 19.52 2.80
CA TYR A 94 2.95 19.08 1.50
C TYR A 94 2.09 17.80 1.56
N CYS A 95 2.10 17.04 2.67
CA CYS A 95 1.44 15.73 2.75
C CYS A 95 0.41 15.64 3.88
N ARG A 96 -0.78 16.23 3.68
CA ARG A 96 -1.93 16.10 4.61
C ARG A 96 -2.79 14.88 4.29
N GLU A 97 -2.30 13.71 4.64
CA GLU A 97 -3.03 12.43 4.51
C GLU A 97 -2.70 11.50 5.67
N ALA A 98 -3.47 10.43 5.88
CA ALA A 98 -3.14 9.41 6.88
C ALA A 98 -2.03 8.45 6.41
N GLY A 99 -1.95 8.20 5.09
CA GLY A 99 -0.95 7.33 4.47
C GLY A 99 0.32 8.06 4.04
N VAL A 100 1.00 7.48 3.05
CA VAL A 100 2.26 7.98 2.47
C VAL A 100 2.22 8.11 0.94
N ARG A 101 1.03 8.10 0.33
CA ARG A 101 0.88 8.12 -1.13
C ARG A 101 1.30 9.45 -1.76
N ASN A 102 0.85 10.57 -1.20
CA ASN A 102 1.28 11.90 -1.62
C ASN A 102 2.76 12.12 -1.30
N LEU A 103 3.23 11.64 -0.14
CA LEU A 103 4.65 11.66 0.22
C LEU A 103 5.51 10.98 -0.85
N GLN A 104 5.14 9.76 -1.25
CA GLN A 104 5.78 9.03 -2.35
C GLN A 104 5.76 9.84 -3.65
N LYS A 105 4.59 10.37 -4.07
CA LYS A 105 4.47 11.16 -5.30
C LYS A 105 5.40 12.38 -5.29
N HIS A 106 5.52 13.07 -4.16
CA HIS A 106 6.39 14.24 -4.03
C HIS A 106 7.87 13.84 -4.11
N ILE A 107 8.27 12.76 -3.44
CA ILE A 107 9.63 12.19 -3.54
C ILE A 107 9.93 11.82 -5.00
N GLU A 108 9.08 11.04 -5.67
CA GLU A 108 9.23 10.69 -7.09
C GLU A 108 9.32 11.91 -8.01
N LYS A 109 8.57 12.97 -7.72
CA LYS A 109 8.63 14.21 -8.49
C LYS A 109 9.97 14.91 -8.34
N ILE A 110 10.54 14.91 -7.14
CA ILE A 110 11.88 15.47 -6.86
C ILE A 110 12.94 14.67 -7.61
N TYR A 111 12.94 13.35 -7.48
CA TYR A 111 13.93 12.47 -8.13
C TYR A 111 13.85 12.55 -9.65
N ARG A 112 12.65 12.51 -10.25
CA ARG A 112 12.48 12.71 -11.69
C ARG A 112 13.02 14.05 -12.17
N LYS A 113 12.83 15.12 -11.39
CA LYS A 113 13.34 16.44 -11.75
C LYS A 113 14.87 16.51 -11.71
N ILE A 114 15.50 15.72 -10.85
CA ILE A 114 16.96 15.63 -10.78
C ILE A 114 17.51 14.82 -11.95
N ALA A 115 16.87 13.70 -12.31
CA ALA A 115 17.29 12.85 -13.44
C ALA A 115 17.17 13.51 -14.82
N LEU A 116 16.34 14.56 -14.96
CA LEU A 116 16.18 15.33 -16.20
C LEU A 116 17.25 16.41 -16.40
N LYS A 117 18.15 16.62 -15.42
CA LYS A 117 19.35 17.45 -15.57
C LYS A 117 20.52 16.59 -16.02
#